data_AF-A0A939UZ63-F1
#
_entry.id   AF-A0A939UZ63-F1
#
_cell.length_a   1.000
_cell.length_b   1.000
_cell.length_c   1.000
_cell.angle_alpha   90.00
_cell.angle_beta   90.00
_cell.angle_gamma   90.00
#
_symmetry.space_group_name_H-M   'P 1'
#
loop_
_entity.id
_entity.type
_entity.pdbx_description
1 polymer ?
#
loop_
_entity_poly.entity_id
_entity_poly.type
_entity_poly.pdbx_seq_one_letter_code
_entity_poly.pdbx_strand_id
1 'polypeptide(L)'
;MDYLEGLFLGKLWSDTDFENRRHTALFVLYGLFVESLVLYGYVSGKPLVFIGEFSTVELVIFGLLFVACPFICMRYYRMPAWGKALVMIEKVIKSLLVVSFTVTLIGSRITVGADDLQTFVIGYLNDTLETYTERFASSTGSFATVIGVLAGGLHVLFVVLLIVVLAVVVPGIIYLLYRILQYCYDWVIDKLIIKRFIPNRR
;
A
#
# COMPACT_ATOMS: atom_id res chain seq x y z
N MET A 1 10.56 -13.72 18.02
CA MET A 1 11.09 -12.47 17.44
C MET A 1 11.42 -12.66 15.97
N ASP A 2 11.93 -13.82 15.60
CA ASP A 2 12.53 -14.16 14.31
C ASP A 2 11.64 -13.85 13.09
N TYR A 3 10.33 -14.04 13.19
CA TYR A 3 9.41 -13.70 12.09
C TYR A 3 9.27 -12.18 11.87
N LEU A 4 9.20 -11.40 12.96
CA LEU A 4 9.12 -9.93 12.87
C LEU A 4 10.46 -9.34 12.40
N GLU A 5 11.57 -9.91 12.86
CA GLU A 5 12.90 -9.57 12.38
C GLU A 5 13.01 -9.79 10.87
N GLY A 6 12.63 -10.97 10.37
CA GLY A 6 12.61 -11.25 8.93
C GLY A 6 11.67 -10.35 8.11
N LEU A 7 10.51 -9.99 8.68
CA LEU A 7 9.56 -9.08 8.04
C LEU A 7 10.13 -7.68 7.84
N PHE A 8 10.72 -7.11 8.90
CA PHE A 8 11.13 -5.70 8.95
C PHE A 8 12.58 -5.45 8.50
N LEU A 9 13.52 -6.33 8.84
CA LEU A 9 14.94 -6.21 8.45
C LEU A 9 15.17 -6.73 7.03
N GLY A 10 14.33 -7.64 6.55
CA GLY A 10 14.46 -8.26 5.24
C GLY A 10 15.66 -9.21 5.15
N LYS A 11 15.78 -9.86 3.99
CA LYS A 11 16.73 -10.95 3.74
C LYS A 11 18.20 -10.57 3.90
N LEU A 12 18.57 -9.33 3.62
CA LEU A 12 19.98 -8.91 3.66
C LEU A 12 20.53 -8.82 5.09
N TRP A 13 19.66 -8.53 6.06
CA TRP A 13 20.05 -8.24 7.44
C TRP A 13 19.48 -9.24 8.46
N SER A 14 18.49 -10.07 8.07
CA SER A 14 17.87 -11.09 8.92
C SER A 14 18.35 -12.50 8.55
N ASP A 15 18.90 -13.24 9.52
CA ASP A 15 19.43 -14.63 9.42
C ASP A 15 18.32 -15.66 9.73
N THR A 16 17.09 -15.28 9.45
CA THR A 16 15.87 -16.01 9.86
C THR A 16 15.24 -16.72 8.68
N ASP A 17 14.61 -17.87 8.94
CA ASP A 17 13.83 -18.72 7.99
C ASP A 17 12.71 -18.02 7.20
N PHE A 18 12.52 -16.71 7.39
CA PHE A 18 11.62 -15.86 6.63
C PHE A 18 11.87 -15.94 5.11
N GLU A 19 13.08 -16.28 4.68
CA GLU A 19 13.46 -16.46 3.28
C GLU A 19 12.73 -17.61 2.57
N ASN A 20 12.33 -18.67 3.30
CA ASN A 20 11.86 -19.91 2.68
C ASN A 20 10.38 -19.92 2.30
N ARG A 21 9.60 -18.87 2.61
CA ARG A 21 8.14 -18.85 2.39
C ARG A 21 7.69 -17.67 1.53
N ARG A 22 6.69 -17.92 0.67
CA ARG A 22 6.01 -16.87 -0.08
C ARG A 22 5.09 -16.10 0.86
N HIS A 23 5.34 -14.80 1.00
CA HIS A 23 4.61 -13.90 1.89
C HIS A 23 3.58 -13.04 1.14
N THR A 24 2.93 -13.60 0.11
CA THR A 24 1.93 -12.88 -0.69
C THR A 24 0.76 -12.37 0.16
N ALA A 25 0.36 -13.13 1.17
CA ALA A 25 -0.68 -12.75 2.13
C ALA A 25 -0.36 -11.45 2.89
N LEU A 26 0.92 -11.13 3.14
CA LEU A 26 1.31 -9.90 3.82
C LEU A 26 1.01 -8.65 2.98
N PHE A 27 1.12 -8.74 1.65
CA PHE A 27 0.77 -7.63 0.76
C PHE A 27 -0.74 -7.41 0.70
N VAL A 28 -1.52 -8.49 0.71
CA VAL A 28 -2.99 -8.42 0.78
C VAL A 28 -3.43 -7.85 2.12
N LEU A 29 -2.86 -8.32 3.24
CA LEU A 29 -3.13 -7.79 4.57
C LEU A 29 -2.75 -6.31 4.68
N TYR A 30 -1.61 -5.91 4.11
CA TYR A 30 -1.22 -4.50 4.04
C TYR A 30 -2.24 -3.68 3.25
N GLY A 31 -2.67 -4.19 2.08
CA GLY A 31 -3.70 -3.54 1.26
C GLY A 31 -5.00 -3.33 2.01
N LEU A 32 -5.51 -4.38 2.64
CA LEU A 32 -6.73 -4.32 3.46
C LEU A 32 -6.57 -3.37 4.66
N PHE A 33 -5.40 -3.35 5.29
CA PHE A 33 -5.10 -2.46 6.41
C PHE A 33 -5.11 -1.00 5.99
N VAL A 34 -4.42 -0.65 4.89
CA VAL A 34 -4.42 0.72 4.34
C VAL A 34 -5.82 1.13 3.92
N GLU A 35 -6.55 0.25 3.23
CA GLU A 35 -7.91 0.54 2.78
C GLU A 35 -8.85 0.81 3.96
N SER A 36 -8.71 0.04 5.05
CA SER A 36 -9.49 0.27 6.27
C SER A 36 -9.20 1.65 6.89
N LEU A 37 -7.95 2.11 6.82
CA LEU A 37 -7.56 3.45 7.30
C LEU A 37 -8.11 4.56 6.39
N VAL A 38 -8.05 4.37 5.07
CA VAL A 38 -8.63 5.31 4.10
C VAL A 38 -10.14 5.41 4.32
N LEU A 39 -10.85 4.28 4.44
CA LEU A 39 -12.29 4.23 4.67
C LEU A 39 -12.66 4.87 6.01
N TYR A 40 -11.88 4.63 7.07
CA TYR A 40 -12.07 5.31 8.34
C TYR A 40 -11.95 6.83 8.21
N GLY A 41 -10.89 7.32 7.55
CA GLY A 41 -10.68 8.75 7.33
C GLY A 41 -11.78 9.39 6.48
N TYR A 42 -12.23 8.66 5.45
CA TYR A 42 -13.32 9.06 4.56
C TYR A 42 -14.65 9.22 5.28
N VAL A 43 -15.05 8.21 6.08
CA VAL A 43 -16.34 8.22 6.79
C VAL A 43 -16.31 9.17 7.99
N SER A 44 -15.19 9.23 8.71
CA SER A 44 -15.10 10.03 9.94
C SER A 44 -14.81 11.50 9.68
N GLY A 45 -14.38 11.86 8.46
CA GLY A 45 -13.93 13.20 8.10
C GLY A 45 -12.72 13.69 8.90
N LYS A 46 -12.01 12.79 9.58
CA LYS A 46 -10.87 13.08 10.47
C LYS A 46 -9.71 12.15 10.14
N PRO A 47 -8.49 12.68 9.98
CA PRO A 47 -7.31 11.83 9.88
C PRO A 47 -7.08 11.10 11.20
N LEU A 48 -6.53 9.89 11.13
CA LEU A 48 -5.99 9.23 12.33
C LEU A 48 -4.75 10.01 12.77
N VAL A 49 -4.53 10.13 14.08
CA VAL A 49 -3.37 10.85 14.60
C VAL A 49 -2.09 10.27 14.00
N PHE A 50 -1.29 11.11 13.32
CA PHE A 50 -0.06 10.75 12.57
C PHE A 50 -0.24 9.90 11.30
N ILE A 51 -1.46 9.72 10.78
CA ILE A 51 -1.72 8.94 9.56
C ILE A 51 -2.70 9.71 8.65
N GLY A 52 -2.26 10.02 7.43
CA GLY A 52 -3.12 10.63 6.39
C GLY A 52 -2.82 12.09 6.08
N GLU A 53 -1.80 12.68 6.70
CA GLU A 53 -1.28 14.02 6.39
C GLU A 53 0.23 13.95 6.15
N PHE A 54 0.64 13.32 5.05
CA PHE A 54 2.06 13.16 4.75
C PHE A 54 2.73 14.50 4.42
N SER A 55 3.32 15.11 5.44
CA SER A 55 3.96 16.42 5.37
C SER A 55 5.40 16.37 4.87
N THR A 56 5.97 17.54 4.53
CA THR A 56 7.40 17.65 4.19
C THR A 56 8.31 17.15 5.31
N VAL A 57 7.90 17.30 6.58
CA VAL A 57 8.66 16.82 7.74
C VAL A 57 8.71 15.29 7.74
N GLU A 58 7.58 14.63 7.50
CA GLU A 58 7.50 13.17 7.40
C GLU A 58 8.37 12.63 6.26
N LEU A 59 8.39 13.32 5.11
CA LEU A 59 9.27 12.98 4.00
C LEU A 59 10.75 13.08 4.37
N VAL A 60 11.15 14.15 5.07
CA VAL A 60 12.54 14.33 5.52
C VAL A 60 12.93 13.25 6.53
N ILE A 61 12.08 12.96 7.51
CA ILE A 61 12.30 11.89 8.48
C ILE A 61 12.41 10.54 7.76
N PHE A 62 11.50 10.25 6.84
CA PHE A 62 11.53 9.03 6.04
C PHE A 62 12.84 8.91 5.26
N GLY A 63 13.29 9.97 4.59
CA GLY A 63 14.56 10.02 3.88
C GLY A 63 15.77 9.77 4.79
N LEU A 64 15.79 10.40 5.97
CA LEU A 64 16.85 10.19 6.95
C LEU A 64 16.89 8.74 7.45
N LEU A 65 15.74 8.15 7.80
CA LEU A 65 15.66 6.75 8.22
C LEU A 65 16.05 5.80 7.09
N PHE A 66 15.65 6.10 5.85
CA PHE A 66 16.01 5.31 4.67
C PHE A 66 17.52 5.25 4.46
N VAL A 67 18.22 6.39 4.58
CA VAL A 67 19.68 6.49 4.43
C VAL A 67 20.41 5.89 5.64
N ALA A 68 19.89 6.08 6.85
CA ALA A 68 20.51 5.55 8.07
C ALA A 68 20.37 4.02 8.21
N CYS A 69 19.35 3.43 7.56
CA CYS A 69 19.00 2.01 7.62
C CYS A 69 20.20 1.04 7.50
N PRO A 70 21.03 1.06 6.44
CA PRO A 70 22.14 0.12 6.29
C PRO A 70 23.19 0.26 7.39
N PHE A 71 23.44 1.48 7.88
CA PHE A 71 24.43 1.73 8.94
C PHE A 71 23.95 1.21 10.30
N ILE A 72 22.66 1.38 10.59
CA ILE A 72 22.04 0.89 11.82
C ILE A 72 22.00 -0.66 11.81
N CYS A 73 21.59 -1.26 10.69
CA CYS A 73 21.43 -2.71 10.56
C CYS A 73 22.76 -3.46 10.55
N MET A 74 23.87 -2.82 10.16
CA MET A 74 25.19 -3.44 10.13
C MET A 74 25.62 -4.08 11.45
N ARG A 75 25.23 -3.51 12.60
CA ARG A 75 25.62 -4.02 13.93
C ARG A 75 24.51 -4.79 14.63
N TYR A 76 23.37 -5.04 13.98
CA TYR A 76 22.17 -5.61 14.60
C TYR A 76 22.44 -6.85 15.45
N TYR A 77 23.18 -7.84 14.94
CA TYR A 77 23.48 -9.09 15.67
C TYR A 77 24.39 -8.91 16.89
N ARG A 78 25.25 -7.90 16.87
CA ARG A 78 26.19 -7.63 17.95
C ARG A 78 25.61 -6.69 19.01
N MET A 79 24.39 -6.19 18.81
CA MET A 79 23.73 -5.32 19.77
C MET A 79 23.06 -6.12 20.90
N PRO A 80 23.08 -5.59 22.14
CA PRO A 80 22.25 -6.10 23.23
C PRO A 80 20.76 -5.93 22.90
N ALA A 81 19.89 -6.62 23.65
CA ALA A 81 18.44 -6.65 23.39
C ALA A 81 17.79 -5.25 23.27
N TRP A 82 18.24 -4.27 24.07
CA TRP A 82 17.75 -2.89 23.98
C TRP A 82 18.14 -2.21 22.66
N GLY A 83 19.33 -2.49 22.12
CA GLY A 83 19.77 -1.96 20.82
C GLY A 83 18.94 -2.55 19.68
N LYS A 84 18.67 -3.86 19.73
CA LYS A 84 17.77 -4.52 18.77
C LYS A 84 16.37 -3.92 18.79
N ALA A 85 15.83 -3.63 19.98
CA ALA A 85 14.53 -2.97 20.12
C ALA A 85 14.49 -1.59 19.45
N LEU A 86 15.56 -0.78 19.57
CA LEU A 86 15.66 0.52 18.88
C LEU A 86 15.65 0.38 17.36
N VAL A 87 16.35 -0.61 16.81
CA VAL A 87 16.33 -0.89 15.36
C VAL A 87 14.93 -1.30 14.92
N MET A 88 14.24 -2.14 15.68
CA MET A 88 12.87 -2.54 15.38
C MET A 88 11.91 -1.34 15.42
N ILE A 89 12.07 -0.43 16.39
CA ILE A 89 11.30 0.82 16.46
C ILE A 89 11.54 1.67 15.20
N GLU A 90 12.78 1.82 14.73
CA GLU A 90 13.08 2.51 13.47
C GLU A 90 12.32 1.89 12.29
N LYS A 91 12.30 0.55 12.18
CA LYS A 91 11.55 -0.14 11.11
C LYS A 91 10.05 0.07 11.21
N VAL A 92 9.49 0.05 12.42
CA VAL A 92 8.06 0.30 12.65
C VAL A 92 7.72 1.73 12.25
N ILE A 93 8.48 2.72 12.71
CA ILE A 93 8.27 4.13 12.34
C ILE A 93 8.33 4.30 10.83
N LYS A 94 9.36 3.73 10.18
CA LYS A 94 9.48 3.80 8.73
C LYS A 94 8.30 3.14 8.01
N SER A 95 7.81 2.01 8.50
CA SER A 95 6.62 1.35 7.95
C SER A 95 5.36 2.20 8.13
N LEU A 96 5.21 2.87 9.28
CA LEU A 96 4.10 3.80 9.53
C LEU A 96 4.14 5.00 8.59
N LEU A 97 5.32 5.53 8.28
CA LEU A 97 5.48 6.61 7.31
C LEU A 97 5.07 6.18 5.90
N VAL A 98 5.39 4.95 5.49
CA VAL A 98 4.93 4.40 4.20
C VAL A 98 3.42 4.23 4.16
N VAL A 99 2.82 3.79 5.28
CA VAL A 99 1.35 3.72 5.41
C VAL A 99 0.74 5.12 5.30
N SER A 100 1.24 6.10 6.07
CA SER A 100 0.77 7.50 6.02
C SER A 100 0.86 8.08 4.60
N PHE A 101 1.99 7.87 3.93
CA PHE A 101 2.17 8.26 2.53
C PHE A 101 1.12 7.62 1.61
N THR A 102 0.90 6.32 1.75
CA THR A 102 -0.05 5.57 0.92
C THR A 102 -1.48 6.04 1.14
N VAL A 103 -1.88 6.24 2.40
CA VAL A 103 -3.21 6.75 2.78
C VAL A 103 -3.41 8.15 2.21
N THR A 104 -2.42 9.04 2.34
CA THR A 104 -2.48 10.42 1.80
C THR A 104 -2.61 10.40 0.27
N LEU A 105 -1.84 9.55 -0.39
CA LEU A 105 -1.87 9.41 -1.86
C LEU A 105 -3.25 8.93 -2.35
N ILE A 106 -3.83 7.92 -1.70
CA ILE A 106 -5.15 7.40 -2.07
C ILE A 106 -6.25 8.41 -1.71
N GLY A 107 -6.21 8.95 -0.50
CA GLY A 107 -7.19 9.93 -0.01
C GLY A 107 -7.30 11.16 -0.91
N SER A 108 -6.17 11.69 -1.40
CA SER A 108 -6.17 12.83 -2.33
C SER A 108 -6.81 12.57 -3.70
N ARG A 109 -7.07 11.30 -4.04
CA ARG A 109 -7.75 10.90 -5.29
C ARG A 109 -9.25 10.70 -5.11
N ILE A 110 -9.74 10.68 -3.87
CA ILE A 110 -11.17 10.57 -3.57
C ILE A 110 -11.78 11.97 -3.70
N THR A 111 -12.57 12.18 -4.74
CA THR A 111 -13.19 13.47 -5.06
C THR A 111 -14.62 13.60 -4.56
N VAL A 112 -15.30 12.49 -4.28
CA VAL A 112 -16.71 12.45 -3.89
C VAL A 112 -16.82 12.38 -2.37
N GLY A 113 -17.49 13.34 -1.75
CA GLY A 113 -17.74 13.33 -0.30
C GLY A 113 -18.66 12.18 0.12
N ALA A 114 -18.57 11.75 1.38
CA ALA A 114 -19.38 10.65 1.91
C ALA A 114 -20.89 10.93 1.79
N ASP A 115 -21.29 12.20 1.97
CA ASP A 115 -22.68 12.64 1.87
C ASP A 115 -23.22 12.58 0.44
N ASP A 116 -22.36 12.78 -0.56
CA ASP A 116 -22.72 12.78 -1.98
C ASP A 116 -22.58 11.40 -2.63
N LEU A 117 -22.02 10.42 -1.92
CA LEU A 117 -21.71 9.09 -2.46
C LEU A 117 -22.96 8.39 -3.01
N GLN A 118 -24.08 8.45 -2.30
CA GLN A 118 -25.33 7.84 -2.76
C GLN A 118 -25.81 8.47 -4.06
N THR A 119 -25.81 9.81 -4.14
CA THR A 119 -26.21 10.55 -5.34
C THR A 119 -25.29 10.23 -6.50
N PHE A 120 -23.98 10.18 -6.27
CA PHE A 120 -22.99 9.81 -7.27
C PHE A 120 -23.21 8.39 -7.82
N VAL A 121 -23.46 7.41 -6.94
CA VAL A 121 -23.70 6.02 -7.34
C VAL A 121 -24.99 5.88 -8.15
N ILE A 122 -26.07 6.54 -7.72
CA ILE A 122 -27.34 6.53 -8.46
C ILE A 122 -27.19 7.20 -9.82
N GLY A 123 -26.50 8.34 -9.88
CA GLY A 123 -26.20 9.03 -11.14
C GLY A 123 -25.41 8.13 -12.09
N TYR A 124 -24.29 7.55 -11.62
CA TYR A 124 -23.48 6.64 -12.41
C TYR A 124 -24.26 5.42 -12.93
N LEU A 125 -25.12 4.84 -12.09
CA LEU A 125 -26.00 3.73 -12.47
C LEU A 125 -26.97 4.15 -13.59
N ASN A 126 -27.65 5.28 -13.42
CA ASN A 126 -28.62 5.78 -14.39
C ASN A 126 -27.95 6.10 -15.73
N ASP A 127 -26.84 6.85 -15.71
CA ASP A 127 -26.09 7.22 -16.91
C ASP A 127 -25.58 5.99 -17.66
N THR A 128 -25.11 4.97 -16.93
CA THR A 128 -24.64 3.72 -17.53
C THR A 128 -25.80 2.94 -18.14
N LEU A 129 -26.94 2.81 -17.45
CA LEU A 129 -28.10 2.11 -17.97
C LEU A 129 -28.69 2.81 -19.20
N GLU A 130 -28.74 4.13 -19.21
CA GLU A 130 -29.19 4.94 -20.34
C GLU A 130 -28.27 4.72 -21.55
N THR A 131 -26.96 4.88 -21.37
CA THR A 131 -25.96 4.69 -22.43
C THR A 131 -26.07 3.31 -23.08
N TYR A 132 -26.26 2.25 -22.27
CA TYR A 132 -26.38 0.89 -22.80
C TYR A 132 -27.74 0.67 -23.46
N THR A 133 -28.83 1.23 -22.92
CA THR A 133 -30.17 1.12 -23.51
C THR A 133 -30.23 1.82 -24.87
N GLU A 134 -29.66 3.01 -25.01
CA GLU A 134 -29.53 3.72 -26.28
C GLU A 134 -28.72 2.92 -27.31
N ARG A 135 -27.62 2.31 -26.87
CA ARG A 135 -26.75 1.52 -27.75
C ARG A 135 -27.45 0.28 -28.34
N PHE A 136 -28.37 -0.32 -27.61
CA PHE A 136 -29.13 -1.49 -28.06
C PHE A 136 -30.50 -1.15 -28.68
N ALA A 137 -30.99 0.08 -28.50
CA ALA A 137 -32.27 0.55 -29.03
C ALA A 137 -32.39 0.36 -30.56
N SER A 138 -31.29 0.55 -31.28
CA SER A 138 -31.26 0.41 -32.75
C SER A 138 -31.09 -1.03 -33.26
N SER A 139 -30.59 -1.95 -32.43
CA SER A 139 -30.17 -3.29 -32.91
C SER A 139 -31.12 -4.42 -32.53
N THR A 140 -31.94 -4.28 -31.49
CA THR A 140 -32.65 -5.43 -30.87
C THR A 140 -34.17 -5.27 -30.75
N GLY A 141 -34.79 -4.23 -31.32
CA GLY A 141 -36.25 -4.06 -31.30
C GLY A 141 -36.84 -4.08 -29.88
N SER A 142 -37.90 -4.87 -29.65
CA SER A 142 -38.59 -4.94 -28.36
C SER A 142 -37.78 -5.52 -27.20
N PHE A 143 -36.68 -6.24 -27.47
CA PHE A 143 -35.78 -6.78 -26.44
C PHE A 143 -34.62 -5.83 -26.08
N ALA A 144 -34.49 -4.70 -26.78
CA ALA A 144 -33.38 -3.76 -26.60
C ALA A 144 -33.25 -3.25 -25.16
N THR A 145 -34.37 -2.94 -24.50
CA THR A 145 -34.39 -2.50 -23.10
C THR A 145 -33.94 -3.59 -22.14
N VAL A 146 -34.37 -4.84 -22.34
CA VAL A 146 -33.96 -5.97 -21.49
C VAL A 146 -32.47 -6.25 -21.62
N ILE A 147 -31.95 -6.26 -22.85
CA ILE A 147 -30.52 -6.48 -23.11
C ILE A 147 -29.68 -5.30 -22.60
N GLY A 148 -30.15 -4.07 -22.81
CA GLY A 148 -29.48 -2.86 -22.32
C GLY A 148 -29.33 -2.84 -20.80
N VAL A 149 -30.38 -3.18 -20.06
CA VAL A 149 -30.33 -3.26 -18.59
C VAL A 149 -29.40 -4.39 -18.12
N LEU A 150 -29.46 -5.58 -18.74
CA LEU A 150 -28.55 -6.68 -18.39
C LEU A 150 -27.08 -6.33 -18.66
N ALA A 151 -26.78 -5.75 -19.82
CA ALA A 151 -25.42 -5.37 -20.19
C ALA A 151 -24.89 -4.22 -19.32
N GLY A 152 -25.72 -3.21 -19.04
CA GLY A 152 -25.37 -2.11 -18.13
C GLY A 152 -25.15 -2.59 -16.70
N GLY A 153 -26.03 -3.46 -16.18
CA GLY A 153 -25.87 -4.06 -14.85
C GLY A 153 -24.59 -4.90 -14.75
N LEU A 154 -24.28 -5.71 -15.76
CA LEU A 154 -23.05 -6.50 -15.81
C LEU A 154 -21.81 -5.59 -15.86
N HIS A 155 -21.87 -4.50 -16.63
CA HIS A 155 -20.78 -3.53 -16.71
C HIS A 155 -20.51 -2.87 -15.36
N VAL A 156 -21.55 -2.40 -14.66
CA VAL A 156 -21.40 -1.80 -13.33
C VAL A 156 -20.81 -2.80 -12.35
N LEU A 157 -21.29 -4.05 -12.34
CA LEU A 157 -20.77 -5.09 -11.46
C LEU A 157 -19.27 -5.34 -11.72
N PHE A 158 -18.85 -5.37 -12.99
CA PHE A 158 -17.45 -5.54 -13.34
C PHE A 158 -16.58 -4.34 -12.90
N VAL A 159 -17.08 -3.11 -13.08
CA VAL A 159 -16.39 -1.89 -12.65
C VAL A 159 -16.24 -1.86 -11.13
N VAL A 160 -17.30 -2.16 -10.38
CA VAL A 160 -17.26 -2.20 -8.91
C VAL A 160 -16.28 -3.26 -8.42
N LEU A 161 -16.31 -4.46 -9.01
CA LEU A 161 -15.37 -5.52 -8.67
C LEU A 161 -13.92 -5.10 -8.95
N LEU A 162 -13.68 -4.45 -10.10
CA LEU A 162 -12.36 -3.95 -10.47
C LEU A 162 -11.87 -2.89 -9.47
N ILE A 163 -12.72 -1.97 -9.05
CA ILE A 163 -12.40 -0.96 -8.03
C ILE A 163 -11.99 -1.63 -6.72
N VAL A 164 -12.76 -2.60 -6.24
CA VAL A 164 -12.45 -3.34 -4.99
C VAL A 164 -11.10 -4.06 -5.10
N VAL A 165 -10.83 -4.71 -6.24
CA VAL A 165 -9.55 -5.39 -6.46
C VAL A 165 -8.40 -4.38 -6.48
N LEU A 166 -8.55 -3.26 -7.20
CA LEU A 166 -7.53 -2.22 -7.31
C LEU A 166 -7.26 -1.56 -5.94
N ALA A 167 -8.30 -1.35 -5.13
CA ALA A 167 -8.18 -0.79 -3.79
C ALA A 167 -7.25 -1.62 -2.89
N VAL A 168 -7.24 -2.95 -3.04
CA VAL A 168 -6.33 -3.84 -2.28
C VAL A 168 -4.96 -3.96 -2.96
N VAL A 169 -4.93 -4.06 -4.29
CA VAL A 169 -3.70 -4.31 -5.05
C VAL A 169 -2.77 -3.09 -5.07
N VAL A 170 -3.30 -1.88 -5.22
CA VAL A 170 -2.50 -0.65 -5.34
C VAL A 170 -1.63 -0.38 -4.10
N PRO A 171 -2.17 -0.38 -2.86
CA PRO A 171 -1.32 -0.23 -1.67
C PRO A 171 -0.27 -1.35 -1.57
N GLY A 172 -0.65 -2.58 -1.92
CA GLY A 172 0.27 -3.72 -1.94
C GLY A 172 1.46 -3.51 -2.90
N ILE A 173 1.21 -2.95 -4.09
CA ILE A 173 2.25 -2.59 -5.06
C ILE A 173 3.14 -1.48 -4.50
N ILE A 174 2.58 -0.44 -3.88
CA ILE A 174 3.36 0.66 -3.29
C ILE A 174 4.31 0.12 -2.20
N TYR A 175 3.81 -0.75 -1.32
CA TYR A 175 4.63 -1.38 -0.30
C TYR A 175 5.74 -2.28 -0.90
N LEU A 176 5.41 -3.03 -1.96
CA LEU A 176 6.39 -3.83 -2.70
C LEU A 176 7.50 -2.96 -3.30
N LEU A 177 7.14 -1.87 -3.98
CA LEU A 177 8.09 -0.93 -4.58
C LEU A 177 9.02 -0.34 -3.52
N TYR A 178 8.48 0.07 -2.38
CA TYR A 178 9.26 0.55 -1.26
C TYR A 178 10.28 -0.50 -0.77
N ARG A 179 9.86 -1.76 -0.57
CA ARG A 179 10.77 -2.84 -0.14
C ARG A 179 11.87 -3.11 -1.17
N ILE A 180 11.54 -3.10 -2.46
CA ILE A 180 12.53 -3.27 -3.53
C ILE A 180 13.52 -2.12 -3.53
N LEU A 181 13.05 -0.87 -3.41
CA LEU A 181 13.90 0.31 -3.36
C LEU A 181 14.89 0.24 -2.17
N GLN A 182 14.39 -0.11 -0.98
CA GLN A 182 15.24 -0.28 0.20
C GLN A 182 16.25 -1.40 0.01
N TYR A 183 15.82 -2.55 -0.52
CA TYR A 183 16.71 -3.68 -0.76
C TYR A 183 17.83 -3.33 -1.75
N CYS A 184 17.49 -2.66 -2.85
CA CYS A 184 18.46 -2.17 -3.83
C CYS A 184 19.46 -1.21 -3.18
N TYR A 185 18.98 -0.26 -2.39
CA TYR A 185 19.85 0.69 -1.68
C TYR A 185 20.79 -0.01 -0.70
N ASP A 186 20.24 -0.87 0.16
CA ASP A 186 21.02 -1.61 1.15
C ASP A 186 22.07 -2.51 0.49
N TRP A 187 21.72 -3.16 -0.63
CA TRP A 187 22.64 -3.98 -1.42
C TRP A 187 23.80 -3.15 -2.01
N VAL A 188 23.50 -1.97 -2.56
CA VAL A 188 24.52 -1.06 -3.09
C VAL A 188 25.48 -0.62 -1.98
N ILE A 189 24.95 -0.23 -0.81
CA ILE A 189 25.76 0.21 0.33
C ILE A 189 26.59 -0.95 0.92
N ASP A 190 26.01 -2.15 1.04
CA ASP A 190 26.73 -3.33 1.52
C ASP A 190 27.92 -3.68 0.61
N LYS A 191 27.69 -3.66 -0.71
CA LYS A 191 28.70 -4.04 -1.70
C LYS A 191 29.78 -2.97 -1.89
N LEU A 192 29.42 -1.69 -1.95
CA LEU A 192 30.35 -0.61 -2.28
C LEU A 192 31.09 -0.06 -1.07
N ILE A 193 30.41 0.07 0.07
CA ILE A 193 30.95 0.75 1.26
C ILE A 193 31.36 -0.30 2.30
N ILE A 194 30.43 -1.14 2.74
CA ILE A 194 30.66 -1.96 3.93
C ILE A 194 31.71 -3.04 3.67
N LYS A 195 31.58 -3.82 2.59
CA LYS A 195 32.57 -4.86 2.24
C LYS A 195 33.94 -4.30 1.85
N ARG A 196 33.99 -3.08 1.34
CA ARG A 196 35.23 -2.43 0.89
C ARG A 196 36.03 -1.83 2.04
N PHE A 197 35.35 -1.25 3.04
CA PHE A 197 36.00 -0.55 4.15
C PHE A 197 36.02 -1.34 5.47
N ILE A 198 35.17 -2.36 5.65
CA ILE A 198 35.10 -3.19 6.86
C ILE A 198 35.08 -4.69 6.45
N PRO A 199 36.23 -5.27 6.07
CA PRO A 199 36.29 -6.62 5.51
C PRO A 199 36.06 -7.76 6.52
N ASN A 200 36.16 -7.52 7.84
CA ASN A 200 36.00 -8.56 8.87
C ASN A 200 34.53 -8.80 9.28
N ARG A 201 33.69 -9.21 8.33
CA ARG A 201 32.44 -9.95 8.63
C ARG A 201 32.77 -11.43 8.73
N ARG A 202 33.09 -11.89 9.93
CA ARG A 202 32.74 -13.23 10.41
C ARG A 202 31.80 -13.07 11.59
#